data_AF-X1M477-F1
#
_entry.id   AF-X1M477-F1
#
_cell.length_a   1.000
_cell.length_b   1.000
_cell.length_c   1.000
_cell.angle_alpha   90.00
_cell.angle_beta   90.00
_cell.angle_gamma   90.00
#
_symmetry.space_group_name_H-M   'P 1'
#
loop_
_entity.id
_entity.type
_entity.pdbx_description
1 polymer ?
#
loop_
_entity_poly.entity_id
_entity_poly.type
_entity_poly.pdbx_seq_one_letter_code
_entity_poly.pdbx_strand_id
1 'polypeptide(L)'
;MKTNIKIANVEDAEGILNAFKQNLIEIKEVDEISQKQRKRLEEEGFLRKEVDIDYYKKLIEDPDIDIYVAKNNDGKIMDFASIHRKKYDKG
;
A
#
# COMPACT_ATOMS: atom_id res chain seq x y z
N MET A 1 -1.48 -21.24 -9.32
CA MET A 1 -2.45 -20.39 -8.60
C MET A 1 -2.90 -19.30 -9.57
N LYS A 2 -4.20 -19.07 -9.77
CA LYS A 2 -4.68 -18.03 -10.70
C LYS A 2 -4.97 -16.78 -9.87
N THR A 3 -4.28 -15.69 -10.17
CA THR A 3 -4.45 -14.42 -9.47
C THR A 3 -5.33 -13.51 -10.33
N ASN A 4 -6.33 -12.88 -9.72
CA ASN A 4 -7.18 -11.90 -10.41
C ASN A 4 -6.74 -10.49 -10.00
N ILE A 5 -6.33 -9.67 -10.96
CA ILE A 5 -5.91 -8.29 -10.73
C ILE A 5 -7.06 -7.36 -11.11
N LYS A 6 -7.45 -6.50 -10.17
CA LYS A 6 -8.52 -5.50 -10.37
C LYS A 6 -8.13 -4.17 -9.76
N ILE A 7 -8.73 -3.09 -10.26
CA ILE A 7 -8.70 -1.79 -9.58
C ILE A 7 -9.51 -1.93 -8.28
N ALA A 8 -8.95 -1.44 -7.19
CA ALA A 8 -9.56 -1.47 -5.87
C ALA A 8 -10.81 -0.59 -5.81
N ASN A 9 -11.79 -1.01 -5.02
CA ASN A 9 -12.90 -0.18 -4.59
C ASN A 9 -12.82 0.06 -3.08
N VAL A 10 -13.67 0.91 -2.52
CA VAL A 10 -13.62 1.27 -1.08
C VAL A 10 -13.80 0.03 -0.18
N GLU A 11 -14.51 -1.00 -0.62
CA GLU A 11 -14.68 -2.26 0.11
C GLU A 11 -13.36 -3.05 0.26
N ASP A 12 -12.40 -2.82 -0.65
CA ASP A 12 -11.09 -3.46 -0.62
C ASP A 12 -10.12 -2.82 0.40
N ALA A 13 -10.48 -1.69 1.02
CA ALA A 13 -9.61 -0.94 1.95
C ALA A 13 -9.12 -1.79 3.13
N GLU A 14 -10.00 -2.62 3.71
CA GLU A 14 -9.64 -3.52 4.81
C GLU A 14 -8.67 -4.62 4.35
N GLY A 15 -8.91 -5.18 3.16
CA GLY A 15 -8.03 -6.18 2.55
C GLY A 15 -6.64 -5.62 2.25
N ILE A 16 -6.56 -4.38 1.79
CA ILE A 16 -5.29 -3.67 1.53
C ILE A 16 -4.53 -3.42 2.84
N LEU A 17 -5.21 -2.94 3.89
CA LEU A 17 -4.59 -2.74 5.20
C LEU A 17 -4.02 -4.05 5.76
N ASN A 18 -4.77 -5.15 5.62
CA ASN A 18 -4.33 -6.46 6.06
C ASN A 18 -3.13 -6.98 5.24
N ALA A 19 -3.13 -6.82 3.92
CA ALA A 19 -2.00 -7.17 3.06
C ALA A 19 -0.76 -6.34 3.42
N PHE A 20 -0.92 -5.03 3.67
CA PHE A 20 0.17 -4.18 4.13
C PHE A 20 0.75 -4.63 5.47
N LYS A 21 -0.10 -4.96 6.46
CA LYS A 21 0.36 -5.49 7.75
C LYS A 21 1.13 -6.80 7.59
N GLN A 22 0.70 -7.68 6.69
CA GLN A 22 1.43 -8.92 6.38
C GLN A 22 2.80 -8.64 5.75
N ASN A 23 2.87 -7.71 4.79
CA ASN A 23 4.13 -7.29 4.18
C ASN A 23 5.05 -6.60 5.19
N LEU A 24 4.52 -5.83 6.15
CA LEU A 24 5.30 -5.25 7.24
C LEU A 24 5.86 -6.32 8.20
N ILE A 25 5.09 -7.37 8.50
CA ILE A 25 5.55 -8.51 9.32
C ILE A 25 6.71 -9.26 8.64
N GLU A 26 6.82 -9.20 7.31
CA GLU A 26 7.99 -9.72 6.60
C GLU A 26 9.25 -8.84 6.76
N ILE A 27 9.08 -7.53 7.03
CA ILE A 27 10.18 -6.63 7.42
C ILE A 27 10.52 -6.85 8.90
N LYS A 28 10.95 -8.07 9.26
CA LYS A 28 11.25 -8.50 10.63
C LYS A 28 12.48 -7.83 11.28
N GLU A 29 13.20 -6.97 10.54
CA GLU A 29 14.45 -6.34 10.98
C GLU A 29 14.31 -4.80 11.13
N VAL A 30 13.10 -4.24 11.22
CA VAL A 30 12.92 -2.77 11.39
C VAL A 30 13.70 -2.24 12.61
N ASP A 31 13.80 -3.01 13.68
CA ASP A 31 14.54 -2.66 14.90
C ASP A 31 16.08 -2.69 14.71
N GLU A 32 16.56 -3.33 13.65
CA GLU A 32 17.99 -3.40 13.30
C GLU A 32 18.40 -2.31 12.28
N ILE A 33 17.43 -1.54 11.74
CA ILE A 33 17.69 -0.45 10.80
C ILE A 33 18.25 0.77 11.55
N SER A 34 19.43 1.25 11.15
CA SER A 34 20.03 2.47 11.72
C SER A 34 19.12 3.69 11.56
N GLN A 35 19.15 4.64 12.51
CA GLN A 35 18.31 5.85 12.45
C GLN A 35 18.46 6.64 11.13
N LYS A 36 19.66 6.66 10.54
CA LYS A 36 19.92 7.32 9.25
C LYS A 36 19.22 6.61 8.09
N GLN A 37 19.27 5.28 8.06
CA GLN A 37 18.55 4.50 7.05
C GLN A 37 17.04 4.58 7.27
N ARG A 38 16.58 4.55 8.52
CA ARG A 38 15.18 4.68 8.88
C ARG A 38 14.58 5.98 8.36
N LYS A 39 15.24 7.11 8.63
CA LYS A 39 14.81 8.43 8.13
C LYS A 39 14.75 8.47 6.60
N ARG A 40 15.73 7.90 5.93
CA ARG A 40 15.76 7.81 4.46
C ARG A 40 14.61 6.95 3.92
N LEU A 41 14.35 5.80 4.53
CA LEU A 41 13.26 4.91 4.14
C LEU A 41 11.89 5.55 4.44
N GLU A 42 11.77 6.37 5.49
CA GLU A 42 10.58 7.18 5.76
C GLU A 42 10.39 8.27 4.70
N GLU A 43 11.45 8.99 4.32
CA GLU A 43 11.43 10.01 3.26
C GLU A 43 11.13 9.43 1.87
N GLU A 44 11.67 8.25 1.58
CA GLU A 44 11.44 7.51 0.32
C GLU A 44 10.12 6.71 0.35
N GLY A 45 9.40 6.70 1.49
CA GLY A 45 8.08 6.10 1.64
C GLY A 45 8.03 4.58 1.78
N PHE A 46 9.20 3.94 2.00
CA PHE A 46 9.38 2.52 2.31
C PHE A 46 9.08 2.17 3.77
N LEU A 47 9.26 3.13 4.69
CA LEU A 47 8.78 3.04 6.07
C LEU A 47 7.68 4.08 6.25
N ARG A 48 6.52 3.66 6.74
CA ARG A 48 5.40 4.58 7.03
C ARG A 48 4.92 4.37 8.46
N LYS A 49 4.46 5.44 9.11
CA LYS A 49 3.72 5.30 10.37
C LYS A 49 2.50 4.42 10.12
N GLU A 50 2.11 3.63 11.12
CA GLU A 50 0.89 2.84 11.05
C GLU A 50 -0.28 3.77 10.70
N VAL A 51 -0.99 3.41 9.63
CA VAL A 51 -2.12 4.16 9.10
C VAL A 51 -3.38 3.31 9.27
N ASP A 52 -4.49 3.96 9.57
CA ASP A 52 -5.77 3.29 9.72
C ASP A 52 -6.41 2.96 8.36
N ILE A 53 -7.57 2.31 8.41
CA ILE A 53 -8.34 1.97 7.20
C ILE A 53 -8.79 3.21 6.43
N ASP A 54 -9.00 4.35 7.09
CA ASP A 54 -9.51 5.57 6.45
C ASP A 54 -8.46 6.20 5.53
N TYR A 55 -7.18 6.02 5.82
CA TYR A 55 -6.11 6.35 4.86
C TYR A 55 -6.31 5.62 3.53
N TYR A 56 -6.55 4.31 3.55
CA TYR A 56 -6.71 3.53 2.32
C TYR A 56 -8.01 3.86 1.59
N LYS A 57 -9.10 4.14 2.30
CA LYS A 57 -10.34 4.64 1.67
C LYS A 57 -10.07 5.92 0.88
N LYS A 58 -9.42 6.91 1.51
CA LYS A 58 -9.04 8.17 0.85
C LYS A 58 -8.12 7.94 -0.34
N LEU A 59 -7.18 7.00 -0.23
CA LEU A 59 -6.25 6.66 -1.31
C LEU A 59 -6.97 6.03 -2.52
N ILE A 60 -8.00 5.22 -2.28
CA ILE A 60 -8.83 4.59 -3.32
C ILE A 60 -9.76 5.61 -3.99
N GLU A 61 -10.25 6.59 -3.23
CA GLU A 61 -11.13 7.65 -3.71
C GLU A 61 -10.38 8.78 -4.44
N ASP A 62 -9.06 8.86 -4.27
CA ASP A 62 -8.23 9.88 -4.93
C ASP A 62 -8.22 9.66 -6.45
N PRO A 63 -8.74 10.60 -7.26
CA PRO A 63 -8.82 10.44 -8.70
C PRO A 63 -7.45 10.42 -9.40
N ASP A 64 -6.39 10.85 -8.73
CA ASP A 64 -5.01 10.85 -9.24
C ASP A 64 -4.26 9.55 -8.86
N ILE A 65 -4.89 8.62 -8.16
CA ILE A 65 -4.27 7.37 -7.69
C ILE A 65 -5.07 6.16 -8.17
N ASP A 66 -4.41 5.25 -8.89
CA ASP A 66 -4.97 3.93 -9.15
C ASP A 66 -4.37 2.93 -8.16
N ILE A 67 -5.22 2.14 -7.50
CA ILE A 67 -4.75 1.02 -6.67
C ILE A 67 -5.19 -0.28 -7.32
N TYR A 68 -4.23 -1.16 -7.59
CA TYR A 68 -4.46 -2.50 -8.12
C TYR A 68 -4.30 -3.51 -6.99
N VAL A 69 -5.27 -4.41 -6.86
CA VAL A 69 -5.27 -5.48 -5.87
C VAL A 69 -5.18 -6.84 -6.55
N ALA A 70 -4.30 -7.69 -6.04
CA ALA A 70 -4.17 -9.08 -6.43
C ALA A 70 -5.00 -9.96 -5.50
N LYS A 71 -6.03 -10.62 -6.03
CA LYS A 71 -6.92 -11.50 -5.26
C LYS A 71 -6.66 -12.97 -5.57
N ASN A 72 -6.73 -13.81 -4.55
CA ASN A 72 -6.76 -15.26 -4.71
C ASN A 72 -8.15 -15.74 -5.19
N ASN A 73 -8.31 -17.05 -5.35
CA ASN A 73 -9.58 -17.65 -5.79
C ASN A 73 -10.74 -17.44 -4.80
N ASP A 74 -10.44 -17.21 -3.52
CA ASP A 74 -11.44 -16.94 -2.47
C ASP A 74 -11.80 -15.45 -2.38
N GLY A 75 -11.24 -14.61 -3.26
CA GLY A 75 -11.45 -13.16 -3.24
C GLY A 75 -10.60 -12.42 -2.20
N LYS A 76 -9.75 -13.12 -1.44
CA LYS A 76 -8.84 -12.50 -0.47
C LYS A 76 -7.74 -11.74 -1.20
N ILE A 77 -7.52 -10.49 -0.80
CA ILE A 77 -6.40 -9.67 -1.27
C ILE A 77 -5.10 -10.24 -0.70
N MET A 78 -4.17 -10.56 -1.60
CA MET A 78 -2.84 -11.08 -1.28
C MET A 78 -1.78 -9.98 -1.33
N ASP A 79 -1.92 -9.05 -2.26
CA ASP A 79 -0.97 -7.97 -2.47
C ASP A 79 -1.64 -6.80 -3.19
N PHE A 80 -1.01 -5.63 -3.18
CA PHE A 80 -1.50 -4.45 -3.87
C PHE A 80 -0.36 -3.55 -4.37
N ALA A 81 -0.66 -2.77 -5.41
CA ALA A 81 0.23 -1.74 -5.91
C ALA A 81 -0.56 -0.44 -6.14
N SER A 82 0.00 0.69 -5.69
CA SER A 82 -0.58 2.01 -5.96
C SER A 82 0.24 2.76 -7.00
N ILE A 83 -0.41 3.26 -8.05
CA ILE A 83 0.19 4.13 -9.06
C ILE A 83 -0.31 5.56 -8.83
N HIS A 84 0.61 6.46 -8.47
CA HIS A 84 0.32 7.87 -8.22
C HIS A 84 0.60 8.65 -9.50
N ARG A 85 -0.44 9.11 -10.18
CA ARG A 85 -0.32 9.92 -11.39
C ARG A 85 0.08 11.33 -10.99
N LYS A 86 1.39 11.64 -11.01
CA LYS A 86 1.88 13.01 -10.77
C LYS A 86 1.19 13.98 -11.74
N LYS A 87 0.45 14.96 -11.22
CA LYS A 87 0.30 16.25 -11.90
C LYS A 87 1.65 16.96 -11.76
N TYR A 88 2.47 16.91 -12.80
CA TYR A 88 3.50 17.91 -12.95
C TYR A 88 2.78 19.23 -13.19
N ASP A 89 2.78 20.12 -12.19
CA ASP A 89 2.62 21.53 -12.50
C ASP A 89 3.75 21.87 -13.48
N LYS A 90 3.39 22.09 -14.74
CA LYS A 90 4.30 22.75 -15.68
C LYS A 90 4.50 24.15 -15.10
N GLY A 91 5.72 24.41 -14.63
CA GLY A 91 6.12 25.68 -14.03
C GLY A 91 5.95 26.87 -14.96
#